data_AF-A0A7Y0BDT0-F1
#
_entry.id   AF-A0A7Y0BDT0-F1
#
_cell.length_a   1.000
_cell.length_b   1.000
_cell.length_c   1.000
_cell.angle_alpha   90.00
_cell.angle_beta   90.00
_cell.angle_gamma   90.00
#
_symmetry.space_group_name_H-M   'P 1'
#
loop_
_entity.id
_entity.type
_entity.pdbx_description
1 polymer ?
#
loop_
_entity_poly.entity_id
_entity_poly.type
_entity_poly.pdbx_seq_one_letter_code
_entity_poly.pdbx_strand_id
1 'polypeptide(L)'
;MVKKHGQKQRAKARSRRTGAAYASAAAGARHEHTPLPDMAVLEDLPHHSGRELDTELAARLVAACHAQCRPCQKTLARKLRTEQRPTLVALAAAIYGALPTPGFIASATTREWAPLARAGKTDPAAAAAALAAVEEMDDADASDLLEDTLDHWAMVNADPARITETVKVVHDAPPRQRPTDPMDAFREAGVKVFTLDDLDLGDDVDLYHLQPNYGVYVGATNTPDGQDFPMLTLYPETEDAGIEDLERRTDWEHWGLHGMPDMDPRWRLRARIADRSLQGLVHVDADGRDDIELWRASETVSMPDAWWDLLDRAQHVLVVGPSEPAALQDTADEGKLLAVVGRVSFV
;
A
#
# COMPACT_ATOMS: atom_id res chain seq x y z
N MET A 1 -16.36 -62.97 -13.08
CA MET A 1 -16.54 -62.03 -11.95
C MET A 1 -15.22 -61.28 -11.67
N VAL A 2 -14.80 -60.34 -12.53
CA VAL A 2 -13.46 -59.67 -12.42
C VAL A 2 -13.52 -58.14 -12.61
N LYS A 3 -14.61 -57.60 -13.19
CA LYS A 3 -14.72 -56.17 -13.54
C LYS A 3 -14.72 -55.20 -12.34
N LYS A 4 -15.15 -55.63 -11.14
CA LYS A 4 -15.25 -54.75 -9.96
C LYS A 4 -13.90 -54.46 -9.27
N HIS A 5 -12.90 -55.35 -9.41
CA HIS A 5 -11.58 -55.15 -8.80
C HIS A 5 -10.79 -54.01 -9.46
N GLY A 6 -10.88 -53.88 -10.79
CA GLY A 6 -10.21 -52.81 -11.53
C GLY A 6 -10.80 -51.41 -11.25
N GLN A 7 -12.12 -51.31 -11.02
CA GLN A 7 -12.76 -50.03 -10.66
C GLN A 7 -12.37 -49.58 -9.25
N LYS A 8 -12.33 -50.51 -8.29
CA LYS A 8 -11.88 -50.26 -6.91
C LYS A 8 -10.39 -49.86 -6.84
N GLN A 9 -9.52 -50.54 -7.58
CA GLN A 9 -8.11 -50.20 -7.71
C GLN A 9 -7.93 -48.80 -8.32
N ARG A 10 -8.65 -48.47 -9.40
CA ARG A 10 -8.63 -47.14 -10.02
C ARG A 10 -9.13 -46.03 -9.08
N ALA A 11 -10.20 -46.28 -8.33
CA ALA A 11 -10.72 -45.33 -7.34
C ALA A 11 -9.73 -45.11 -6.17
N LYS A 12 -9.06 -46.17 -5.68
CA LYS A 12 -7.99 -46.05 -4.67
C LYS A 12 -6.79 -45.27 -5.20
N ALA A 13 -6.34 -45.57 -6.42
CA ALA A 13 -5.22 -44.85 -7.05
C ALA A 13 -5.57 -43.37 -7.27
N ARG A 14 -6.81 -43.08 -7.70
CA ARG A 14 -7.32 -41.72 -7.88
C ARG A 14 -7.42 -40.97 -6.54
N SER A 15 -7.97 -41.60 -5.50
CA SER A 15 -8.02 -41.05 -4.14
C SER A 15 -6.62 -40.72 -3.61
N ARG A 16 -5.65 -41.64 -3.74
CA ARG A 16 -4.25 -41.39 -3.33
C ARG A 16 -3.57 -40.26 -4.10
N ARG A 17 -3.83 -40.16 -5.41
CA ARG A 17 -3.24 -39.11 -6.27
C ARG A 17 -3.85 -37.74 -6.04
N THR A 18 -5.14 -37.68 -5.68
CA THR A 18 -5.90 -36.42 -5.58
C THR A 18 -6.17 -35.99 -4.15
N GLY A 19 -5.95 -36.83 -3.14
CA GLY A 19 -6.33 -36.56 -1.75
C GLY A 19 -7.83 -36.64 -1.47
N ALA A 20 -8.67 -36.89 -2.47
CA ALA A 20 -10.13 -37.01 -2.28
C ALA A 20 -10.50 -38.29 -1.52
N ALA A 21 -11.55 -38.22 -0.70
CA ALA A 21 -12.13 -39.39 -0.04
C ALA A 21 -12.49 -40.48 -1.07
N TYR A 22 -12.29 -41.75 -0.71
CA TYR A 22 -12.48 -42.89 -1.63
C TYR A 22 -13.89 -42.91 -2.24
N ALA A 23 -14.92 -42.47 -1.50
CA ALA A 23 -16.29 -42.37 -1.99
C ALA A 23 -16.43 -41.35 -3.15
N SER A 24 -15.90 -40.14 -3.02
CA SER A 24 -15.87 -39.14 -4.12
C SER A 24 -15.03 -39.62 -5.30
N ALA A 25 -13.88 -40.25 -5.04
CA ALA A 25 -13.02 -40.80 -6.09
C ALA A 25 -13.67 -41.96 -6.86
N ALA A 26 -14.54 -42.75 -6.19
CA ALA A 26 -15.31 -43.84 -6.79
C ALA A 26 -16.54 -43.35 -7.55
N ALA A 27 -17.21 -42.31 -7.05
CA ALA A 27 -18.38 -41.69 -7.68
C ALA A 27 -18.02 -40.77 -8.85
N GLY A 28 -16.77 -40.29 -8.94
CA GLY A 28 -16.37 -39.31 -9.95
C GLY A 28 -16.97 -37.92 -9.71
N ALA A 29 -17.53 -37.67 -8.53
CA ALA A 29 -18.07 -36.38 -8.15
C ALA A 29 -16.93 -35.35 -8.09
N ARG A 30 -17.05 -34.27 -8.87
CA ARG A 30 -16.20 -33.10 -8.74
C ARG A 30 -16.67 -32.33 -7.51
N HIS A 31 -15.75 -31.78 -6.72
CA HIS A 31 -16.19 -30.83 -5.69
C HIS A 31 -16.73 -29.58 -6.39
N GLU A 32 -17.86 -29.10 -5.90
CA GLU A 32 -18.45 -27.83 -6.29
C GLU A 32 -18.22 -26.83 -5.15
N HIS A 33 -17.73 -25.65 -5.51
CA HIS A 33 -17.48 -24.56 -4.57
C HIS A 33 -18.45 -23.44 -4.93
N THR A 34 -19.39 -23.17 -4.03
CA THR A 34 -20.42 -22.13 -4.18
C THR A 34 -20.43 -21.23 -2.94
N PRO A 35 -20.67 -19.92 -3.09
CA PRO A 35 -20.89 -19.21 -4.36
C PRO A 35 -19.61 -19.08 -5.20
N LEU A 36 -19.76 -18.95 -6.52
CA LEU A 36 -18.64 -18.56 -7.38
C LEU A 36 -18.49 -17.03 -7.34
N PRO A 37 -17.27 -16.50 -7.16
CA PRO A 37 -17.05 -15.07 -7.29
C PRO A 37 -17.28 -14.63 -8.74
N ASP A 38 -17.80 -13.42 -8.92
CA ASP A 38 -17.89 -12.81 -10.24
C ASP A 38 -16.49 -12.42 -10.74
N MET A 39 -16.14 -12.93 -11.92
CA MET A 39 -14.85 -12.73 -12.58
C MET A 39 -14.99 -12.00 -13.92
N ALA A 40 -16.17 -11.46 -14.23
CA ALA A 40 -16.40 -10.70 -15.45
C ALA A 40 -15.47 -9.47 -15.55
N VAL A 41 -15.10 -8.87 -14.42
CA VAL A 41 -14.15 -7.74 -14.35
C VAL A 41 -12.79 -8.02 -14.99
N LEU A 42 -12.39 -9.29 -15.11
CA LEU A 42 -11.14 -9.65 -15.78
C LEU A 42 -11.15 -9.34 -17.28
N GLU A 43 -12.34 -9.32 -17.90
CA GLU A 43 -12.51 -9.00 -19.33
C GLU A 43 -12.26 -7.51 -19.62
N ASP A 44 -12.42 -6.65 -18.62
CA ASP A 44 -12.18 -5.21 -18.73
C ASP A 44 -10.68 -4.85 -18.60
N LEU A 45 -9.83 -5.80 -18.19
CA LEU A 45 -8.40 -5.55 -18.02
C LEU A 45 -7.66 -5.58 -19.36
N PRO A 46 -6.74 -4.64 -19.64
CA PRO A 46 -6.00 -4.61 -20.91
C PRO A 46 -5.01 -5.77 -21.07
N HIS A 47 -4.64 -6.46 -19.98
CA HIS A 47 -3.57 -7.45 -19.91
C HIS A 47 -3.85 -8.72 -20.71
N HIS A 48 -5.10 -9.01 -21.06
CA HIS A 48 -5.40 -10.15 -21.94
C HIS A 48 -5.17 -9.85 -23.42
N SER A 49 -4.95 -8.58 -23.81
CA SER A 49 -4.63 -8.17 -25.19
C SER A 49 -5.60 -8.72 -26.25
N GLY A 50 -6.88 -8.83 -25.90
CA GLY A 50 -7.95 -9.35 -26.77
C GLY A 50 -7.98 -10.88 -26.90
N ARG A 51 -7.26 -11.61 -26.04
CA ARG A 51 -7.35 -13.08 -25.95
C ARG A 51 -8.59 -13.49 -25.16
N GLU A 52 -9.14 -14.65 -25.51
CA GLU A 52 -10.27 -15.22 -24.79
C GLU A 52 -9.87 -15.61 -23.35
N LEU A 53 -10.72 -15.26 -22.39
CA LEU A 53 -10.53 -15.56 -20.97
C LEU A 53 -11.50 -16.67 -20.53
N ASP A 54 -11.00 -17.60 -19.72
CA ASP A 54 -11.81 -18.60 -19.04
C ASP A 54 -12.18 -18.10 -17.63
N THR A 55 -13.09 -17.14 -17.58
CA THR A 55 -13.56 -16.50 -16.34
C THR A 55 -14.25 -17.49 -15.39
N GLU A 56 -14.88 -18.55 -15.93
CA GLU A 56 -15.44 -19.65 -15.13
C GLU A 56 -14.33 -20.46 -14.44
N LEU A 57 -13.24 -20.79 -15.14
CA LEU A 57 -12.08 -21.48 -14.54
C LEU A 57 -11.43 -20.63 -13.45
N ALA A 58 -11.25 -19.32 -13.68
CA ALA A 58 -10.76 -18.39 -12.68
C ALA A 58 -11.66 -18.37 -11.43
N ALA A 59 -12.97 -18.21 -11.61
CA ALA A 59 -13.94 -18.17 -10.53
C ALA A 59 -13.91 -19.45 -9.68
N ARG A 60 -13.85 -20.62 -10.34
CA ARG A 60 -13.77 -21.92 -9.66
C ARG A 60 -12.46 -22.12 -8.93
N LEU A 61 -11.34 -21.61 -9.45
CA LEU A 61 -10.04 -21.67 -8.78
C LEU A 61 -10.04 -20.79 -7.53
N VAL A 62 -10.52 -19.55 -7.63
CA VAL A 62 -10.62 -18.63 -6.47
C VAL A 62 -11.60 -19.16 -5.43
N ALA A 63 -12.75 -19.71 -5.83
CA ALA A 63 -13.69 -20.35 -4.89
C ALA A 63 -13.06 -21.57 -4.19
N ALA A 64 -12.26 -22.37 -4.90
CA ALA A 64 -11.47 -23.45 -4.29
C ALA A 64 -10.35 -22.91 -3.37
N CYS A 65 -9.82 -21.73 -3.66
CA CYS A 65 -8.86 -21.01 -2.80
C CYS A 65 -9.52 -20.61 -1.47
N HIS A 66 -10.65 -19.91 -1.54
CA HIS A 66 -11.44 -19.50 -0.36
C HIS A 66 -11.90 -20.70 0.48
N ALA A 67 -12.31 -21.78 -0.17
CA ALA A 67 -12.67 -23.03 0.51
C ALA A 67 -11.46 -23.85 1.00
N GLN A 68 -10.23 -23.36 0.80
CA GLN A 68 -8.97 -24.03 1.15
C GLN A 68 -8.85 -25.47 0.58
N CYS A 69 -9.50 -25.74 -0.56
CA CYS A 69 -9.56 -27.06 -1.17
C CYS A 69 -8.33 -27.34 -2.05
N ARG A 70 -7.21 -27.72 -1.42
CA ARG A 70 -5.93 -28.01 -2.11
C ARG A 70 -6.04 -28.97 -3.32
N PRO A 71 -6.84 -30.06 -3.30
CA PRO A 71 -7.02 -30.91 -4.48
C PRO A 71 -7.59 -30.20 -5.71
N CYS A 72 -8.58 -29.32 -5.50
CA CYS A 72 -9.21 -28.53 -6.55
C CYS A 72 -8.25 -27.45 -7.04
N GLN A 73 -7.62 -26.71 -6.11
CA GLN A 73 -6.60 -25.72 -6.43
C GLN A 73 -5.51 -26.32 -7.33
N LYS A 74 -4.90 -27.45 -6.94
CA LYS A 74 -3.85 -28.12 -7.73
C LYS A 74 -4.32 -28.52 -9.14
N THR A 75 -5.56 -28.98 -9.27
CA THR A 75 -6.08 -29.44 -10.56
C THR A 75 -6.42 -28.27 -11.48
N LEU A 76 -7.01 -27.20 -10.93
CA LEU A 76 -7.43 -26.01 -11.68
C LEU A 76 -6.25 -25.09 -11.98
N ALA A 77 -5.34 -24.90 -11.02
CA ALA A 77 -4.10 -24.13 -11.19
C ALA A 77 -3.25 -24.67 -12.34
N ARG A 78 -3.06 -26.00 -12.41
CA ARG A 78 -2.36 -26.60 -13.54
C ARG A 78 -2.98 -26.24 -14.88
N LYS A 79 -4.31 -26.30 -15.01
CA LYS A 79 -5.00 -25.91 -16.26
C LYS A 79 -4.75 -24.44 -16.59
N LEU A 80 -4.83 -23.56 -15.59
CA LEU A 80 -4.55 -22.14 -15.76
C LEU A 80 -3.15 -21.91 -16.34
N ARG A 81 -2.14 -22.58 -15.77
CA ARG A 81 -0.74 -22.46 -16.19
C ARG A 81 -0.43 -23.11 -17.54
N THR A 82 -1.08 -24.22 -17.90
CA THR A 82 -0.70 -24.95 -19.13
C THR A 82 -1.60 -24.67 -20.32
N GLU A 83 -2.84 -24.25 -20.08
CA GLU A 83 -3.88 -24.12 -21.13
C GLU A 83 -4.46 -22.70 -21.21
N GLN A 84 -4.36 -21.89 -20.15
CA GLN A 84 -5.09 -20.61 -20.01
C GLN A 84 -4.21 -19.47 -19.48
N ARG A 85 -3.05 -19.25 -20.11
CA ARG A 85 -2.12 -18.15 -19.77
C ARG A 85 -2.76 -16.75 -19.81
N PRO A 86 -3.64 -16.41 -20.77
CA PRO A 86 -4.37 -15.15 -20.74
C PRO A 86 -5.23 -14.97 -19.48
N THR A 87 -5.84 -16.05 -19.00
CA THR A 87 -6.63 -16.02 -17.76
C THR A 87 -5.71 -15.86 -16.55
N LEU A 88 -4.54 -16.50 -16.54
CA LEU A 88 -3.53 -16.33 -15.49
C LEU A 88 -3.06 -14.87 -15.41
N VAL A 89 -2.67 -14.27 -16.53
CA VAL A 89 -2.17 -12.89 -16.54
C VAL A 89 -3.24 -11.91 -16.09
N ALA A 90 -4.50 -12.08 -16.53
CA ALA A 90 -5.61 -11.23 -16.11
C ALA A 90 -5.88 -11.37 -14.60
N LEU A 91 -5.88 -12.60 -14.08
CA LEU A 91 -6.08 -12.87 -12.65
C LEU A 91 -4.97 -12.26 -11.78
N ALA A 92 -3.72 -12.32 -12.23
CA ALA A 92 -2.58 -11.73 -11.55
C ALA A 92 -2.58 -10.20 -11.66
N ALA A 93 -2.89 -9.66 -12.84
CA ALA A 93 -2.92 -8.21 -13.09
C ALA A 93 -4.05 -7.50 -12.32
N ALA A 94 -5.16 -8.18 -12.07
CA ALA A 94 -6.23 -7.68 -11.20
C ALA A 94 -5.70 -7.30 -9.80
N ILE A 95 -4.70 -8.05 -9.30
CA ILE A 95 -4.04 -7.80 -8.02
C ILE A 95 -2.83 -6.88 -8.22
N TYR A 96 -1.81 -7.34 -8.93
CA TYR A 96 -0.51 -6.68 -9.01
C TYR A 96 -0.47 -5.48 -9.94
N GLY A 97 -1.47 -5.29 -10.80
CA GLY A 97 -1.65 -4.03 -11.50
C GLY A 97 -2.22 -2.94 -10.59
N ALA A 98 -2.91 -3.31 -9.49
CA ALA A 98 -3.48 -2.37 -8.53
C ALA A 98 -2.59 -2.10 -7.32
N LEU A 99 -1.83 -3.11 -6.88
CA LEU A 99 -0.92 -2.95 -5.76
C LEU A 99 0.33 -2.15 -6.17
N PRO A 100 0.80 -1.20 -5.34
CA PRO A 100 2.01 -0.44 -5.64
C PRO A 100 3.28 -1.27 -5.52
N THR A 101 3.28 -2.31 -4.68
CA THR A 101 4.34 -3.31 -4.64
C THR A 101 3.71 -4.69 -4.45
N PRO A 102 4.35 -5.76 -4.97
CA PRO A 102 3.87 -7.13 -4.79
C PRO A 102 4.07 -7.69 -3.37
N GLY A 103 4.67 -6.93 -2.46
CA GLY A 103 4.98 -7.35 -1.09
C GLY A 103 6.28 -8.16 -0.96
N PHE A 104 6.82 -8.24 0.26
CA PHE A 104 8.09 -8.93 0.55
C PHE A 104 8.00 -10.47 0.51
N ILE A 105 6.77 -11.02 0.63
CA ILE A 105 6.51 -12.46 0.56
C ILE A 105 6.39 -12.98 -0.87
N ALA A 106 6.26 -12.10 -1.86
CA ALA A 106 6.14 -12.50 -3.25
C ALA A 106 7.45 -13.08 -3.81
N SER A 107 7.32 -14.09 -4.64
CA SER A 107 8.42 -14.71 -5.38
C SER A 107 9.21 -13.68 -6.19
N ALA A 108 10.45 -14.05 -6.58
CA ALA A 108 11.26 -13.22 -7.47
C ALA A 108 10.53 -12.99 -8.81
N THR A 109 9.91 -14.03 -9.34
CA THR A 109 9.11 -14.01 -10.58
C THR A 109 7.98 -12.98 -10.51
N THR A 110 7.19 -12.99 -9.43
CA THR A 110 6.13 -11.98 -9.23
C THR A 110 6.70 -10.58 -9.09
N ARG A 111 7.82 -10.42 -8.37
CA ARG A 111 8.48 -9.12 -8.20
C ARG A 111 8.99 -8.51 -9.50
N GLU A 112 9.55 -9.33 -10.38
CA GLU A 112 10.02 -8.92 -11.69
C GLU A 112 8.87 -8.62 -12.66
N TRP A 113 7.77 -9.37 -12.57
CA TRP A 113 6.63 -9.21 -13.47
C TRP A 113 5.67 -8.06 -13.08
N ALA A 114 5.46 -7.81 -11.78
CA ALA A 114 4.48 -6.83 -11.29
C ALA A 114 4.63 -5.40 -11.85
N PRO A 115 5.84 -4.84 -12.07
CA PRO A 115 6.00 -3.55 -12.74
C PRO A 115 5.36 -3.49 -14.14
N LEU A 116 5.45 -4.57 -14.92
CA LEU A 116 4.81 -4.65 -16.25
C LEU A 116 3.29 -4.64 -16.12
N ALA A 117 2.75 -5.37 -15.14
CA ALA A 117 1.32 -5.39 -14.86
C ALA A 117 0.80 -3.99 -14.48
N ARG A 118 1.54 -3.24 -13.67
CA ARG A 118 1.16 -1.85 -13.32
C ARG A 118 1.18 -0.92 -14.51
N ALA A 119 2.29 -0.91 -15.27
CA ALA A 119 2.41 -0.07 -16.46
C ALA A 119 1.32 -0.39 -17.50
N GLY A 120 0.94 -1.67 -17.61
CA GLY A 120 -0.12 -2.13 -18.51
C GLY A 120 -1.50 -1.52 -18.26
N LYS A 121 -1.77 -0.92 -17.10
CA LYS A 121 -3.04 -0.23 -16.85
C LYS A 121 -3.27 0.99 -17.75
N THR A 122 -2.20 1.71 -18.06
CA THR A 122 -2.26 2.97 -18.82
C THR A 122 -1.57 2.86 -20.17
N ASP A 123 -0.71 1.87 -20.35
CA ASP A 123 -0.01 1.61 -21.61
C ASP A 123 -0.38 0.22 -22.20
N PRO A 124 -1.13 0.19 -23.31
CA PRO A 124 -1.46 -1.06 -24.02
C PRO A 124 -0.24 -1.87 -24.46
N ALA A 125 0.90 -1.23 -24.76
CA ALA A 125 2.12 -1.95 -25.13
C ALA A 125 2.72 -2.68 -23.93
N ALA A 126 2.71 -2.06 -22.75
CA ALA A 126 3.12 -2.71 -21.51
C ALA A 126 2.16 -3.84 -21.10
N ALA A 127 0.85 -3.70 -21.33
CA ALA A 127 -0.12 -4.77 -21.11
C ALA A 127 0.17 -6.00 -21.99
N ALA A 128 0.48 -5.78 -23.27
CA ALA A 128 0.90 -6.84 -24.18
C ALA A 128 2.24 -7.47 -23.76
N ALA A 129 3.19 -6.67 -23.28
CA ALA A 129 4.46 -7.17 -22.75
C ALA A 129 4.27 -8.03 -21.48
N ALA A 130 3.33 -7.66 -20.60
CA ALA A 130 3.00 -8.42 -19.41
C ALA A 130 2.42 -9.81 -19.75
N LEU A 131 1.56 -9.90 -20.79
CA LEU A 131 1.08 -11.17 -21.31
C LEU A 131 2.20 -12.00 -21.91
N ALA A 132 3.03 -11.40 -22.78
CA ALA A 132 4.14 -12.10 -23.42
C ALA A 132 5.10 -12.70 -22.38
N ALA A 133 5.45 -11.94 -21.34
CA ALA A 133 6.28 -12.43 -20.24
C ALA A 133 5.67 -13.66 -19.56
N VAL A 134 4.35 -13.66 -19.30
CA VAL A 134 3.66 -14.82 -18.72
C VAL A 134 3.59 -15.99 -19.69
N GLU A 135 3.48 -15.77 -21.00
CA GLU A 135 3.51 -16.86 -21.99
C GLU A 135 4.89 -17.51 -22.11
N GLU A 136 5.97 -16.76 -21.86
CA GLU A 136 7.36 -17.23 -21.89
C GLU A 136 7.80 -17.92 -20.59
N MET A 137 7.14 -17.66 -19.46
CA MET A 137 7.44 -18.30 -18.17
C MET A 137 7.34 -19.83 -18.26
N ASP A 138 8.31 -20.51 -17.67
CA ASP A 138 8.22 -21.95 -17.47
C ASP A 138 7.11 -22.33 -16.46
N ASP A 139 6.88 -23.63 -16.21
CA ASP A 139 5.81 -24.05 -15.29
C ASP A 139 6.11 -23.70 -13.83
N ALA A 140 7.38 -23.56 -13.43
CA ALA A 140 7.76 -23.19 -12.07
C ALA A 140 7.47 -21.71 -11.82
N ASP A 141 7.94 -20.83 -12.72
CA ASP A 141 7.67 -19.39 -12.65
C ASP A 141 6.17 -19.08 -12.71
N ALA A 142 5.44 -19.77 -13.58
CA ALA A 142 3.99 -19.67 -13.65
C ALA A 142 3.30 -20.15 -12.38
N SER A 143 3.90 -21.13 -11.70
CA SER A 143 3.40 -21.65 -10.42
C SER A 143 3.54 -20.60 -9.35
N ASP A 144 4.73 -20.01 -9.24
CA ASP A 144 5.06 -19.00 -8.25
C ASP A 144 4.16 -17.77 -8.41
N LEU A 145 4.03 -17.25 -9.64
CA LEU A 145 3.12 -16.13 -9.91
C LEU A 145 1.66 -16.44 -9.54
N LEU A 146 1.19 -17.64 -9.85
CA LEU A 146 -0.18 -18.05 -9.56
C LEU A 146 -0.40 -18.27 -8.05
N GLU A 147 0.55 -18.86 -7.34
CA GLU A 147 0.47 -19.08 -5.90
C GLU A 147 0.43 -17.75 -5.14
N ASP A 148 1.35 -16.83 -5.47
CA ASP A 148 1.37 -15.48 -4.89
C ASP A 148 0.04 -14.73 -5.15
N THR A 149 -0.47 -14.84 -6.38
CA THR A 149 -1.77 -14.28 -6.77
C THR A 149 -2.91 -14.86 -5.93
N LEU A 150 -2.94 -16.19 -5.76
CA LEU A 150 -4.01 -16.86 -5.02
C LEU A 150 -3.98 -16.56 -3.52
N ASP A 151 -2.80 -16.35 -2.94
CA ASP A 151 -2.65 -15.93 -1.55
C ASP A 151 -3.30 -14.54 -1.34
N HIS A 152 -3.11 -13.60 -2.27
CA HIS A 152 -3.78 -12.29 -2.23
C HIS A 152 -5.30 -12.43 -2.42
N TRP A 153 -5.76 -13.25 -3.36
CA TRP A 153 -7.20 -13.53 -3.52
C TRP A 153 -7.82 -14.16 -2.28
N ALA A 154 -7.06 -14.97 -1.52
CA ALA A 154 -7.52 -15.53 -0.25
C ALA A 154 -7.68 -14.45 0.83
N MET A 155 -6.83 -13.41 0.83
CA MET A 155 -6.91 -12.30 1.78
C MET A 155 -8.08 -11.35 1.52
N VAL A 156 -8.46 -11.13 0.26
CA VAL A 156 -9.49 -10.15 -0.14
C VAL A 156 -10.93 -10.59 0.19
N ASN A 157 -11.14 -11.82 0.63
CA ASN A 157 -12.39 -12.41 1.14
C ASN A 157 -13.71 -11.94 0.48
N ALA A 158 -14.20 -12.74 -0.47
CA ALA A 158 -15.58 -12.85 -0.96
C ALA A 158 -16.38 -11.61 -1.44
N ASP A 159 -15.78 -10.43 -1.60
CA ASP A 159 -16.44 -9.30 -2.28
C ASP A 159 -15.63 -8.75 -3.47
N PRO A 160 -15.87 -9.24 -4.70
CA PRO A 160 -15.30 -8.67 -5.92
C PRO A 160 -15.68 -7.20 -6.15
N ALA A 161 -16.80 -6.74 -5.58
CA ALA A 161 -17.16 -5.32 -5.64
C ALA A 161 -16.16 -4.46 -4.88
N ARG A 162 -15.52 -4.98 -3.81
CA ARG A 162 -14.41 -4.30 -3.12
C ARG A 162 -13.14 -4.21 -3.95
N ILE A 163 -12.88 -5.13 -4.88
CA ILE A 163 -11.77 -4.99 -5.84
C ILE A 163 -12.09 -3.85 -6.81
N THR A 164 -13.33 -3.79 -7.30
CA THR A 164 -13.79 -2.69 -8.18
C THR A 164 -13.85 -1.36 -7.43
N GLU A 165 -14.20 -1.35 -6.15
CA GLU A 165 -14.21 -0.19 -5.25
C GLU A 165 -12.78 0.24 -4.90
N THR A 166 -11.85 -0.68 -4.69
CA THR A 166 -10.42 -0.38 -4.51
C THR A 166 -9.81 0.16 -5.80
N VAL A 167 -10.19 -0.39 -6.96
CA VAL A 167 -9.75 0.09 -8.29
C VAL A 167 -10.38 1.46 -8.62
N LYS A 168 -11.62 1.73 -8.22
CA LYS A 168 -12.27 3.06 -8.33
C LYS A 168 -11.71 4.08 -7.34
N VAL A 169 -11.39 3.69 -6.11
CA VAL A 169 -10.75 4.55 -5.10
C VAL A 169 -9.33 4.93 -5.54
N VAL A 170 -8.62 4.06 -6.26
CA VAL A 170 -7.27 4.39 -6.76
C VAL A 170 -7.31 5.26 -8.03
N HIS A 171 -8.35 5.16 -8.87
CA HIS A 171 -8.43 5.93 -10.12
C HIS A 171 -9.16 7.28 -9.99
N ASP A 172 -10.10 7.42 -9.06
CA ASP A 172 -10.99 8.60 -8.98
C ASP A 172 -11.18 9.14 -7.55
N ALA A 173 -10.44 8.71 -6.52
CA ALA A 173 -10.65 9.28 -5.19
C ALA A 173 -10.25 10.76 -5.16
N PRO A 174 -11.19 11.68 -4.87
CA PRO A 174 -10.82 12.95 -4.26
C PRO A 174 -10.15 12.64 -2.91
N PRO A 175 -9.33 13.55 -2.36
CA PRO A 175 -8.75 13.36 -1.03
C PRO A 175 -9.84 12.91 -0.05
N ARG A 176 -9.56 11.84 0.71
CA ARG A 176 -10.48 11.35 1.74
C ARG A 176 -10.89 12.54 2.59
N GLN A 177 -12.19 12.86 2.58
CA GLN A 177 -12.68 13.96 3.38
C GLN A 177 -12.51 13.63 4.85
N ARG A 178 -11.90 14.57 5.55
CA ARG A 178 -11.75 14.63 7.01
C ARG A 178 -13.01 14.11 7.69
N PRO A 179 -12.93 13.17 8.65
CA PRO A 179 -14.02 12.95 9.58
C PRO A 179 -14.39 14.29 10.23
N THR A 180 -15.68 14.63 10.32
CA THR A 180 -16.13 15.85 10.98
C THR A 180 -15.51 15.92 12.38
N ASP A 181 -14.96 17.09 12.77
CA ASP A 181 -14.37 17.27 14.10
C ASP A 181 -15.41 16.83 15.14
N PRO A 182 -15.11 15.81 15.98
CA PRO A 182 -16.07 15.33 16.98
C PRO A 182 -16.52 16.45 17.94
N MET A 183 -15.76 17.54 18.07
CA MET A 183 -16.13 18.72 18.84
C MET A 183 -17.24 19.57 18.19
N ASP A 184 -17.47 19.44 16.89
CA ASP A 184 -18.55 20.16 16.19
C ASP A 184 -19.92 19.69 16.68
N ALA A 185 -20.09 18.40 16.98
CA ALA A 185 -21.33 17.88 17.57
C ALA A 185 -21.62 18.49 18.95
N PHE A 186 -20.58 18.80 19.74
CA PHE A 186 -20.74 19.47 21.04
C PHE A 186 -21.06 20.96 20.88
N ARG A 187 -20.41 21.64 19.94
CA ARG A 187 -20.69 23.05 19.60
C ARG A 187 -22.12 23.21 19.06
N GLU A 188 -22.56 22.31 18.18
CA GLU A 188 -23.94 22.27 17.64
C GLU A 188 -24.98 21.96 18.72
N ALA A 189 -24.61 21.17 19.74
CA ALA A 189 -25.44 20.93 20.92
C ALA A 189 -25.44 22.09 21.92
N GLY A 190 -24.78 23.21 21.62
CA GLY A 190 -24.71 24.40 22.48
C GLY A 190 -23.80 24.24 23.70
N VAL A 191 -22.93 23.22 23.72
CA VAL A 191 -21.94 23.02 24.78
C VAL A 191 -20.77 23.97 24.51
N LYS A 192 -20.43 24.78 25.51
CA LYS A 192 -19.28 25.69 25.43
C LYS A 192 -17.98 24.91 25.59
N VAL A 193 -17.32 24.63 24.48
CA VAL A 193 -15.98 24.04 24.42
C VAL A 193 -14.96 25.17 24.56
N PHE A 194 -13.99 25.02 25.46
CA PHE A 194 -12.82 25.90 25.55
C PHE A 194 -11.60 25.08 25.10
N THR A 195 -10.82 25.58 24.14
CA THR A 195 -9.52 25.01 23.79
C THR A 195 -8.42 25.67 24.62
N LEU A 196 -7.21 25.13 24.58
CA LEU A 196 -6.04 25.77 25.19
C LEU A 196 -5.81 27.18 24.63
N ASP A 197 -6.23 27.45 23.39
CA ASP A 197 -6.16 28.78 22.75
C ASP A 197 -7.13 29.80 23.38
N ASP A 198 -8.19 29.33 24.05
CA ASP A 198 -9.15 30.18 24.77
C ASP A 198 -8.66 30.55 26.18
N LEU A 199 -7.56 29.95 26.63
CA LEU A 199 -6.92 30.28 27.89
C LEU A 199 -5.87 31.36 27.64
N ASP A 200 -6.10 32.54 28.21
CA ASP A 200 -5.15 33.67 28.25
C ASP A 200 -3.97 33.30 29.16
N LEU A 201 -3.09 32.42 28.66
CA LEU A 201 -1.86 31.99 29.33
C LEU A 201 -0.82 33.10 29.14
N GLY A 202 -0.20 33.55 30.24
CA GLY A 202 0.80 34.62 30.19
C GLY A 202 2.03 34.26 29.36
N ASP A 203 2.80 35.28 28.95
CA ASP A 203 4.04 35.17 28.15
C ASP A 203 5.14 34.30 28.77
N ASP A 204 4.97 33.84 30.02
CA ASP A 204 5.88 33.00 30.78
C ASP A 204 5.64 31.48 30.59
N VAL A 205 4.59 31.08 29.86
CA VAL A 205 4.26 29.68 29.60
C VAL A 205 4.74 29.27 28.21
N ASP A 206 5.73 28.38 28.14
CA ASP A 206 6.15 27.77 26.88
C ASP A 206 5.11 26.73 26.42
N LEU A 207 4.26 27.14 25.48
CA LEU A 207 3.18 26.31 24.93
C LEU A 207 3.70 25.05 24.21
N TYR A 208 4.98 25.01 23.81
CA TYR A 208 5.57 23.85 23.14
C TYR A 208 5.40 22.57 23.96
N HIS A 209 5.64 22.63 25.27
CA HIS A 209 5.52 21.46 26.16
C HIS A 209 4.07 21.08 26.50
N LEU A 210 3.10 21.90 26.10
CA LEU A 210 1.66 21.65 26.30
C LEU A 210 0.99 21.08 25.05
N GLN A 211 1.71 21.03 23.92
CA GLN A 211 1.25 20.45 22.67
C GLN A 211 1.86 19.08 22.43
N PRO A 212 1.24 18.24 21.58
CA PRO A 212 1.86 17.02 21.12
C PRO A 212 3.19 17.29 20.42
N ASN A 213 4.23 16.58 20.87
CA ASN A 213 5.60 16.77 20.42
C ASN A 213 6.08 15.59 19.59
N TYR A 214 6.81 15.91 18.53
CA TYR A 214 7.48 14.94 17.67
C TYR A 214 8.98 15.05 17.85
N GLY A 215 9.66 13.93 17.74
CA GLY A 215 11.10 13.90 17.45
C GLY A 215 11.36 13.69 15.97
N VAL A 216 12.61 13.82 15.56
CA VAL A 216 13.00 13.76 14.15
C VAL A 216 14.10 12.73 13.89
N TYR A 217 13.92 11.93 12.84
CA TYR A 217 14.99 11.13 12.25
C TYR A 217 15.38 11.70 10.90
N VAL A 218 16.69 11.86 10.68
CA VAL A 218 17.22 12.28 9.38
C VAL A 218 17.45 11.09 8.48
N GLY A 219 16.98 11.21 7.24
CA GLY A 219 17.15 10.21 6.19
C GLY A 219 17.34 10.87 4.83
N ALA A 220 17.34 10.04 3.81
CA ALA A 220 17.34 10.47 2.42
C ALA A 220 16.32 9.63 1.64
N THR A 221 15.78 10.21 0.59
CA THR A 221 14.94 9.56 -0.41
C THR A 221 15.42 9.94 -1.80
N ASN A 222 14.75 9.47 -2.84
CA ASN A 222 15.00 9.88 -4.21
C ASN A 222 13.78 10.65 -4.76
N THR A 223 14.07 11.77 -5.43
CA THR A 223 13.10 12.44 -6.30
C THR A 223 12.64 11.52 -7.44
N PRO A 224 11.54 11.83 -8.15
CA PRO A 224 11.09 11.04 -9.29
C PRO A 224 12.15 10.90 -10.40
N ASP A 225 13.06 11.87 -10.51
CA ASP A 225 14.18 11.86 -11.46
C ASP A 225 15.41 11.07 -10.94
N GLY A 226 15.28 10.40 -9.80
CA GLY A 226 16.33 9.56 -9.20
C GLY A 226 17.40 10.34 -8.42
N GLN A 227 17.27 11.66 -8.27
CA GLN A 227 18.22 12.45 -7.49
C GLN A 227 17.98 12.28 -5.99
N ASP A 228 19.03 12.12 -5.20
CA ASP A 228 18.95 12.10 -3.74
C ASP A 228 18.32 13.39 -3.20
N PHE A 229 17.44 13.24 -2.23
CA PHE A 229 16.66 14.30 -1.59
C PHE A 229 16.63 14.11 -0.08
N PRO A 230 16.83 15.17 0.73
CA PRO A 230 16.85 15.03 2.19
C PRO A 230 15.43 14.74 2.70
N MET A 231 15.34 13.85 3.68
CA MET A 231 14.09 13.45 4.31
C MET A 231 14.20 13.57 5.83
N LEU A 232 13.10 13.95 6.47
CA LEU A 232 12.95 14.06 7.91
C LEU A 232 11.68 13.33 8.33
N THR A 233 11.85 12.25 9.11
CA THR A 233 10.75 11.44 9.62
C THR A 233 10.37 11.90 11.03
N LEU A 234 9.11 12.28 11.23
CA LEU A 234 8.53 12.62 12.53
C LEU A 234 8.11 11.34 13.25
N TYR A 235 8.57 11.15 14.48
CA TYR A 235 8.07 10.11 15.37
C TYR A 235 7.43 10.73 16.62
N PRO A 236 6.31 10.17 17.13
CA PRO A 236 5.69 10.67 18.35
C PRO A 236 6.61 10.59 19.57
N GLU A 237 6.84 11.71 20.27
CA GLU A 237 7.52 11.70 21.59
C GLU A 237 6.54 11.74 22.76
N THR A 238 5.34 12.24 22.52
CA THR A 238 4.23 12.28 23.50
C THR A 238 3.11 11.35 23.09
N GLU A 239 2.32 10.85 24.05
CA GLU A 239 1.18 9.95 23.79
C GLU A 239 0.12 10.58 22.87
N ASP A 240 -0.07 11.91 22.98
CA ASP A 240 -1.02 12.66 22.16
C ASP A 240 -0.47 13.00 20.76
N ALA A 241 0.80 12.67 20.46
CA ALA A 241 1.38 12.86 19.14
C ALA A 241 1.09 11.63 18.28
N GLY A 242 0.62 11.86 17.06
CA GLY A 242 0.16 10.78 16.20
C GLY A 242 -0.47 11.31 14.92
N ILE A 243 -1.17 10.43 14.21
CA ILE A 243 -1.74 10.79 12.91
C ILE A 243 -2.89 11.77 13.11
N GLU A 244 -3.72 11.53 14.12
CA GLU A 244 -4.85 12.39 14.48
C GLU A 244 -4.39 13.81 14.86
N ASP A 245 -3.22 13.95 15.50
CA ASP A 245 -2.66 15.27 15.80
C ASP A 245 -2.16 15.99 14.55
N LEU A 246 -1.41 15.30 13.68
CA LEU A 246 -0.96 15.91 12.43
C LEU A 246 -2.14 16.29 11.53
N GLU A 247 -3.15 15.42 11.35
CA GLU A 247 -4.38 15.73 10.61
C GLU A 247 -5.16 16.93 11.19
N ARG A 248 -5.00 17.18 12.49
CA ARG A 248 -5.62 18.32 13.17
C ARG A 248 -4.85 19.62 12.96
N ARG A 249 -3.51 19.56 13.01
CA ARG A 249 -2.64 20.74 13.01
C ARG A 249 -2.16 21.13 11.63
N THR A 250 -2.12 20.20 10.69
CA THR A 250 -1.58 20.43 9.35
C THR A 250 -2.63 20.16 8.27
N ASP A 251 -2.36 20.67 7.08
CA ASP A 251 -3.08 20.38 5.85
C ASP A 251 -2.34 19.35 4.98
N TRP A 252 -1.45 18.55 5.59
CA TRP A 252 -0.63 17.59 4.87
C TRP A 252 -1.48 16.47 4.29
N GLU A 253 -1.07 15.98 3.12
CA GLU A 253 -1.75 14.89 2.46
C GLU A 253 -1.26 13.53 2.98
N HIS A 254 -2.16 12.55 2.99
CA HIS A 254 -1.77 11.15 3.18
C HIS A 254 -0.85 10.72 2.05
N TRP A 255 0.31 10.19 2.42
CA TRP A 255 1.37 9.90 1.49
C TRP A 255 1.77 8.42 1.55
N GLY A 256 1.47 7.70 0.47
CA GLY A 256 1.78 6.27 0.32
C GLY A 256 3.20 5.98 -0.19
N LEU A 257 4.19 6.86 0.03
CA LEU A 257 5.55 6.72 -0.50
C LEU A 257 5.63 6.68 -2.04
N HIS A 258 4.67 7.30 -2.73
CA HIS A 258 4.61 7.33 -4.19
C HIS A 258 4.64 8.77 -4.69
N GLY A 259 5.66 9.08 -5.50
CA GLY A 259 5.92 10.45 -5.91
C GLY A 259 6.34 11.35 -4.75
N MET A 260 6.60 12.63 -5.04
CA MET A 260 6.80 13.64 -4.00
C MET A 260 5.45 14.24 -3.63
N PRO A 261 5.17 14.47 -2.33
CA PRO A 261 3.99 15.23 -1.93
C PRO A 261 4.12 16.68 -2.39
N ASP A 262 3.02 17.41 -2.29
CA ASP A 262 3.00 18.83 -2.64
C ASP A 262 3.99 19.65 -1.81
N MET A 263 4.52 20.67 -2.47
CA MET A 263 5.43 21.61 -1.84
C MET A 263 4.63 22.71 -1.15
N ASP A 264 4.84 22.85 0.15
CA ASP A 264 4.38 24.01 0.89
C ASP A 264 5.58 24.78 1.46
N PRO A 265 5.94 25.92 0.85
CA PRO A 265 7.04 26.74 1.33
C PRO A 265 6.71 27.48 2.63
N ARG A 266 5.51 27.36 3.22
CA ARG A 266 5.23 27.87 4.57
C ARG A 266 5.76 26.95 5.65
N TRP A 267 5.89 25.66 5.38
CA TRP A 267 6.67 24.76 6.22
C TRP A 267 8.17 25.04 6.09
N ARG A 268 8.83 25.25 7.23
CA ARG A 268 10.23 25.64 7.34
C ARG A 268 10.99 24.70 8.26
N LEU A 269 12.00 24.05 7.70
CA LEU A 269 13.06 23.44 8.50
C LEU A 269 14.13 24.50 8.78
N ARG A 270 14.27 24.90 10.05
CA ARG A 270 15.27 25.87 10.48
C ARG A 270 16.62 25.19 10.70
N ALA A 271 17.64 25.69 10.00
CA ALA A 271 18.98 25.13 10.04
C ALA A 271 20.02 26.24 10.27
N ARG A 272 20.91 26.08 11.25
CA ARG A 272 21.94 27.07 11.57
C ARG A 272 23.21 26.78 10.77
N ILE A 273 23.67 27.75 9.97
CA ILE A 273 24.85 27.54 9.12
C ILE A 273 26.14 27.39 9.96
N ALA A 274 26.26 28.18 11.03
CA ALA A 274 27.50 28.30 11.81
C ALA A 274 28.02 26.97 12.37
N ASP A 275 27.12 26.08 12.81
CA ASP A 275 27.44 24.79 13.45
C ASP A 275 26.79 23.60 12.74
N ARG A 276 26.22 23.82 11.54
CA ARG A 276 25.54 22.80 10.73
C ARG A 276 24.48 22.02 11.52
N SER A 277 23.67 22.73 12.30
CA SER A 277 22.66 22.11 13.18
C SER A 277 21.23 22.41 12.76
N LEU A 278 20.31 21.51 13.12
CA LEU A 278 18.87 21.74 13.00
C LEU A 278 18.32 22.41 14.27
N GLN A 279 17.37 23.32 14.11
CA GLN A 279 16.77 24.08 15.22
C GLN A 279 15.30 23.75 15.45
N GLY A 280 14.53 23.55 14.38
CA GLY A 280 13.09 23.32 14.51
C GLY A 280 12.40 23.14 13.16
N LEU A 281 11.19 22.60 13.23
CA LEU A 281 10.26 22.46 12.12
C LEU A 281 8.99 23.24 12.44
N VAL A 282 8.73 24.29 11.68
CA VAL A 282 7.62 25.22 11.91
C VAL A 282 6.82 25.46 10.63
N HIS A 283 5.54 25.75 10.77
CA HIS A 283 4.76 26.44 9.74
C HIS A 283 4.81 27.95 10.01
N VAL A 284 4.75 28.73 8.93
CA VAL A 284 4.81 30.18 8.97
C VAL A 284 3.55 30.76 8.35
N ASP A 285 2.86 31.60 9.11
CA ASP A 285 1.62 32.25 8.69
C ASP A 285 1.84 33.31 7.60
N ALA A 286 0.75 33.96 7.17
CA ALA A 286 0.80 35.02 6.16
C ALA A 286 1.58 36.27 6.61
N ASP A 287 1.72 36.50 7.91
CA ASP A 287 2.47 37.62 8.50
C ASP A 287 3.95 37.29 8.70
N GLY A 288 4.37 36.04 8.46
CA GLY A 288 5.73 35.58 8.67
C GLY A 288 6.02 35.13 10.11
N ARG A 289 4.99 34.88 10.92
CA ARG A 289 5.12 34.36 12.30
C ARG A 289 4.97 32.85 12.32
N ASP A 290 5.60 32.23 13.31
CA ASP A 290 5.42 30.80 13.57
C ASP A 290 4.03 30.59 14.20
N ASP A 291 3.17 29.86 13.52
CA ASP A 291 1.82 29.51 13.99
C ASP A 291 1.70 28.04 14.41
N ILE A 292 2.50 27.15 13.82
CA ILE A 292 2.62 25.74 14.22
C ILE A 292 4.09 25.36 14.39
N GLU A 293 4.42 24.70 15.50
CA GLU A 293 5.75 24.14 15.74
C GLU A 293 5.62 22.64 16.03
N LEU A 294 6.08 21.79 15.11
CA LEU A 294 6.00 20.34 15.25
C LEU A 294 7.19 19.74 15.99
N TRP A 295 8.35 20.39 15.89
CA TRP A 295 9.57 19.97 16.54
C TRP A 295 10.48 21.16 16.84
N ARG A 296 11.09 21.13 18.03
CA ARG A 296 12.15 22.04 18.47
C ARG A 296 13.34 21.25 18.97
N ALA A 297 14.53 21.63 18.52
CA ALA A 297 15.77 21.08 19.03
C ALA A 297 15.95 21.49 20.51
N SER A 298 15.92 20.51 21.42
CA SER A 298 16.19 20.73 22.85
C SER A 298 17.68 21.02 23.13
N GLU A 299 18.55 20.57 22.23
CA GLU A 299 20.00 20.80 22.23
C GLU A 299 20.52 20.96 20.78
N THR A 300 21.77 21.38 20.62
CA THR A 300 22.37 21.52 19.27
C THR A 300 22.47 20.15 18.59
N VAL A 301 21.66 19.91 17.56
CA VAL A 301 21.68 18.67 16.77
C VAL A 301 22.52 18.89 15.51
N SER A 302 23.84 18.68 15.60
CA SER A 302 24.74 18.77 14.43
C SER A 302 24.48 17.63 13.45
N MET A 303 24.45 17.96 12.16
CA MET A 303 24.15 17.02 11.08
C MET A 303 25.41 16.36 10.52
N PRO A 304 25.33 15.09 10.04
CA PRO A 304 26.39 14.50 9.23
C PRO A 304 26.67 15.35 7.99
N ASP A 305 27.94 15.53 7.63
CA ASP A 305 28.36 16.38 6.50
C ASP A 305 27.63 16.03 5.19
N ALA A 306 27.51 14.74 4.89
CA ALA A 306 26.83 14.27 3.67
C ALA A 306 25.34 14.66 3.63
N TRP A 307 24.67 14.68 4.77
CA TRP A 307 23.27 15.08 4.85
C TRP A 307 23.13 16.62 4.79
N TRP A 308 24.05 17.35 5.43
CA TRP A 308 24.10 18.81 5.33
C TRP A 308 24.34 19.27 3.89
N ASP A 309 25.28 18.66 3.17
CA ASP A 309 25.56 18.98 1.76
C ASP A 309 24.35 18.67 0.85
N LEU A 310 23.59 17.61 1.18
CA LEU A 310 22.34 17.28 0.52
C LEU A 310 21.27 18.35 0.78
N LEU A 311 21.13 18.79 2.03
CA LEU A 311 20.20 19.84 2.45
C LEU A 311 20.53 21.20 1.79
N ASP A 312 21.81 21.59 1.78
CA ASP A 312 22.29 22.83 1.17
C ASP A 312 22.04 22.85 -0.34
N ARG A 313 22.26 21.71 -1.01
CA ARG A 313 21.98 21.57 -2.45
C ARG A 313 20.49 21.61 -2.76
N ALA A 314 19.66 20.89 -2.01
CA ALA A 314 18.23 20.76 -2.29
C ALA A 314 17.43 22.01 -1.87
N GLN A 315 17.84 22.66 -0.78
CA GLN A 315 17.15 23.78 -0.11
C GLN A 315 15.68 23.51 0.28
N HIS A 316 15.28 22.25 0.18
CA HIS A 316 13.96 21.72 0.50
C HIS A 316 14.16 20.37 1.18
N VAL A 317 13.18 19.96 1.97
CA VAL A 317 13.22 18.70 2.71
C VAL A 317 11.86 18.03 2.64
N LEU A 318 11.85 16.72 2.42
CA LEU A 318 10.65 15.92 2.58
C LEU A 318 10.44 15.71 4.07
N VAL A 319 9.31 16.16 4.59
CA VAL A 319 8.89 15.86 5.95
C VAL A 319 7.80 14.82 5.90
N VAL A 320 7.91 13.78 6.72
CA VAL A 320 7.01 12.65 6.70
C VAL A 320 6.72 12.13 8.11
N GLY A 321 5.49 11.75 8.41
CA GLY A 321 5.15 11.13 9.68
C GLY A 321 3.64 11.06 9.95
N PRO A 322 3.22 10.57 11.12
CA PRO A 322 4.07 9.99 12.17
C PRO A 322 4.55 8.59 11.80
N SER A 323 5.82 8.26 12.02
CA SER A 323 6.31 6.89 11.90
C SER A 323 7.65 6.71 12.61
N GLU A 324 7.89 5.50 13.09
CA GLU A 324 9.26 5.04 13.34
C GLU A 324 9.97 4.78 12.00
N PRO A 325 11.29 5.03 11.87
CA PRO A 325 12.01 4.85 10.60
C PRO A 325 11.91 3.43 10.04
N ALA A 326 11.93 2.43 10.92
CA ALA A 326 11.83 1.02 10.53
C ALA A 326 10.41 0.61 10.08
N ALA A 327 9.39 1.38 10.46
CA ALA A 327 7.98 1.10 10.17
C ALA A 327 7.40 2.00 9.07
N LEU A 328 8.25 2.79 8.38
CA LEU A 328 7.80 3.80 7.42
C LEU A 328 6.98 3.19 6.27
N GLN A 329 7.41 2.04 5.75
CA GLN A 329 6.69 1.33 4.69
C GLN A 329 5.34 0.81 5.19
N ASP A 330 5.32 0.11 6.32
CA ASP A 330 4.08 -0.46 6.89
C ASP A 330 3.08 0.67 7.22
N THR A 331 3.56 1.79 7.76
CA THR A 331 2.73 2.97 8.09
C THR A 331 2.14 3.62 6.83
N ALA A 332 2.93 3.70 5.76
CA ALA A 332 2.46 4.19 4.47
C ALA A 332 1.40 3.26 3.85
N ASP A 333 1.64 1.94 3.91
CA ASP A 333 0.72 0.93 3.38
C ASP A 333 -0.61 0.91 4.14
N GLU A 334 -0.58 1.22 5.44
CA GLU A 334 -1.77 1.44 6.26
C GLU A 334 -2.49 2.78 5.97
N GLY A 335 -1.90 3.64 5.14
CA GLY A 335 -2.39 4.98 4.85
C GLY A 335 -2.29 5.94 6.04
N LYS A 336 -1.39 5.65 7.00
CA LYS A 336 -1.26 6.41 8.25
C LYS A 336 -0.12 7.42 8.25
N LEU A 337 0.43 7.69 7.07
CA LEU A 337 1.56 8.57 6.88
C LEU A 337 1.10 9.84 6.18
N LEU A 338 1.47 11.00 6.72
CA LEU A 338 1.28 12.30 6.10
C LEU A 338 2.64 12.84 5.66
N ALA A 339 2.67 13.66 4.62
CA ALA A 339 3.91 14.27 4.17
C ALA A 339 3.74 15.64 3.51
N VAL A 340 4.83 16.41 3.50
CA VAL A 340 4.94 17.69 2.80
C VAL A 340 6.38 17.89 2.34
N VAL A 341 6.59 18.66 1.26
CA VAL A 341 7.91 19.22 0.96
C VAL A 341 8.01 20.63 1.52
N GLY A 342 8.77 20.78 2.60
CA GLY A 342 9.04 22.06 3.24
C GLY A 342 10.30 22.74 2.69
N ARG A 343 10.41 24.05 2.91
CA ARG A 343 11.61 24.83 2.55
C ARG A 343 12.61 24.87 3.69
N VAL A 344 13.90 24.82 3.37
CA VAL A 344 14.96 25.03 4.36
C VAL A 344 15.15 26.52 4.58
N SER A 345 15.15 26.95 5.84
CA SER A 345 15.46 28.30 6.26
C SER A 345 16.80 28.30 6.99
N PHE A 346 17.83 28.76 6.30
CA PHE A 346 19.14 28.92 6.90
C PHE A 346 19.19 30.19 7.75
N VAL A 347 19.60 30.04 9.02
CA VAL A 347 19.68 31.11 10.02
C VAL A 347 21.09 31.33 10.56
#